data_AF-A0A1T5L383-F1
#
_entry.id   AF-A0A1T5L383-F1
#
_cell.length_a   1.000
_cell.length_b   1.000
_cell.length_c   1.000
_cell.angle_alpha   90.00
_cell.angle_beta   90.00
_cell.angle_gamma   90.00
#
_symmetry.space_group_name_H-M   'P 1'
#
loop_
_entity.id
_entity.type
_entity.pdbx_description
1 polymer ?
#
loop_
_entity_poly.entity_id
_entity_poly.type
_entity_poly.pdbx_seq_one_letter_code
_entity_poly.pdbx_strand_id
1 'polypeptide(L)'
;MESKSKKLTAFIVIVCISMTFSISYAEEGEDKAQINKALWNQAVMNVETAEREEELAKWDLLSQEEKYNKLYKDYIELLMTYYNETIMLKKSLSDSLGESISSKSGSLMSKINSMSIKVSSLTTESKYAYSKEYLVNSFSGLEKVVHHLDMYDLYIVTNDIESANKAASNIDKDLKVFIENFTKAYNYYVITKTGEVISNSLNQTEDIFYKELSTNYNLIKNSYDMLEKSHGLIKEKKNGSDLIKKVKENNTSVSFLNVKTLENRQTIVKINNVVELLKKATEELENYSFDVMTEGKGNDSKYTSISKKIKTQISDINKDLETIGSKVNTIAGNVSEKVAEIESEELKRARENGYSSVEEYKSAFKKQKELERLDKILKEYERLCEEKERVQREYQEMLKAIHEQWLEERIDFSKGQYNQNHDKNFYMEKAKEDLSSTYEVDDYTASLIYKYQSEAYDEMWKIANKPKANLQLLQELYDEYPNDFMTIVLLYEVQNSFK
;
A
#
# COMPACT_ATOMS: atom_id res chain seq x y z
N MET A 1 -42.72 -17.75 18.57
CA MET A 1 -42.00 -18.89 17.94
C MET A 1 -40.55 -18.45 17.68
N GLU A 2 -39.82 -18.10 18.75
CA GLU A 2 -38.55 -17.34 18.64
C GLU A 2 -37.46 -17.73 19.67
N SER A 3 -37.60 -18.82 20.42
CA SER A 3 -36.60 -19.18 21.44
C SER A 3 -35.60 -20.27 21.04
N LYS A 4 -35.66 -20.81 19.81
CA LYS A 4 -34.76 -21.90 19.37
C LYS A 4 -33.42 -21.42 18.80
N SER A 5 -33.23 -20.12 18.57
CA SER A 5 -32.03 -19.59 17.88
C SER A 5 -30.87 -19.18 18.80
N LYS A 6 -31.06 -19.00 20.11
CA LYS A 6 -29.99 -18.52 21.00
C LYS A 6 -29.17 -19.64 21.66
N LYS A 7 -29.79 -20.79 21.91
CA LYS A 7 -29.09 -21.95 22.50
C LYS A 7 -28.13 -22.62 21.52
N LEU A 8 -28.46 -22.62 20.21
CA LEU A 8 -27.61 -23.19 19.16
C LEU A 8 -26.34 -22.35 18.95
N THR A 9 -26.43 -21.02 19.01
CA THR A 9 -25.28 -20.11 18.88
C THR A 9 -24.35 -20.19 20.09
N ALA A 10 -24.89 -20.33 21.30
CA ALA A 10 -24.08 -20.55 22.51
C ALA A 10 -23.37 -21.91 22.49
N PHE A 11 -24.02 -22.96 21.99
CA PHE A 11 -23.42 -24.30 21.84
C PHE A 11 -22.31 -24.31 20.79
N ILE A 12 -22.45 -23.59 19.67
CA ILE A 12 -21.41 -23.48 18.63
C ILE A 12 -20.19 -22.68 19.13
N VAL A 13 -20.38 -21.64 19.95
CA VAL A 13 -19.27 -20.88 20.56
C VAL A 13 -18.52 -21.71 21.60
N ILE A 14 -19.23 -22.48 22.43
CA ILE A 14 -18.62 -23.38 23.43
C ILE A 14 -17.89 -24.56 22.77
N VAL A 15 -18.46 -25.15 21.71
CA VAL A 15 -17.84 -26.25 20.96
C VAL A 15 -16.58 -25.78 20.22
N CYS A 16 -16.58 -24.59 19.63
CA CYS A 16 -15.38 -24.02 18.99
C CYS A 16 -14.25 -23.69 19.98
N ILE A 17 -14.57 -23.30 21.21
CA ILE A 17 -13.55 -23.08 22.27
C ILE A 17 -13.06 -24.43 22.82
N SER A 18 -13.93 -25.43 22.96
CA SER A 18 -13.54 -26.75 23.49
C SER A 18 -12.72 -27.60 22.52
N MET A 19 -12.87 -27.44 21.20
CA MET A 19 -11.99 -28.11 20.22
C MET A 19 -10.54 -27.57 20.23
N THR A 20 -10.29 -26.38 20.77
CA THR A 20 -8.91 -25.89 20.99
C THR A 20 -8.26 -26.40 22.29
N PHE A 21 -8.99 -27.09 23.16
CA PHE A 21 -8.49 -27.55 24.47
C PHE A 21 -8.38 -29.08 24.63
N SER A 22 -8.57 -29.84 23.55
CA SER A 22 -8.42 -31.30 23.57
C SER A 22 -7.02 -31.74 23.15
N ILE A 23 -5.97 -31.33 23.88
CA ILE A 23 -4.66 -31.99 23.88
C ILE A 23 -4.17 -32.10 25.34
N SER A 24 -3.71 -33.31 25.65
CA SER A 24 -3.15 -33.87 26.88
C SER A 24 -2.65 -32.96 28.01
N TYR A 25 -2.98 -33.35 29.23
CA TYR A 25 -2.40 -32.95 30.53
C TYR A 25 -0.89 -33.29 30.70
N ALA A 26 -0.06 -32.98 29.71
CA ALA A 26 1.38 -33.26 29.76
C ALA A 26 2.25 -32.28 28.94
N GLU A 27 1.92 -30.99 28.86
CA GLU A 27 2.80 -29.99 28.21
C GLU A 27 2.49 -28.53 28.64
N GLU A 28 2.41 -28.25 29.95
CA GLU A 28 2.02 -26.93 30.49
C GLU A 28 2.89 -25.72 30.07
N GLY A 29 4.04 -25.95 29.41
CA GLY A 29 4.97 -24.90 28.96
C GLY A 29 4.70 -24.36 27.55
N GLU A 30 4.28 -25.22 26.62
CA GLU A 30 4.18 -24.86 25.19
C GLU A 30 2.79 -24.29 24.84
N ASP A 31 1.74 -24.80 25.46
CA ASP A 31 0.36 -24.32 25.27
C ASP A 31 0.13 -22.90 25.82
N LYS A 32 0.77 -22.56 26.95
CA LYS A 32 0.71 -21.20 27.52
C LYS A 32 1.38 -20.18 26.60
N ALA A 33 2.50 -20.55 25.95
CA ALA A 33 3.19 -19.69 25.01
C ALA A 33 2.36 -19.46 23.72
N GLN A 34 1.70 -20.50 23.21
CA GLN A 34 0.82 -20.40 22.05
C GLN A 34 -0.42 -19.53 22.32
N ILE A 35 -1.05 -19.67 23.49
CA ILE A 35 -2.20 -18.84 23.88
C ILE A 35 -1.79 -17.37 24.05
N ASN A 36 -0.66 -17.08 24.69
CA ASN A 36 -0.18 -15.69 24.83
C ASN A 36 0.14 -15.06 23.46
N LYS A 37 0.70 -15.84 22.53
CA LYS A 37 0.94 -15.39 21.16
C LYS A 37 -0.36 -15.12 20.40
N ALA A 38 -1.40 -15.94 20.59
CA ALA A 38 -2.71 -15.74 19.98
C ALA A 38 -3.38 -14.46 20.48
N LEU A 39 -3.37 -14.23 21.80
CA LEU A 39 -3.91 -13.01 22.42
C LEU A 39 -3.16 -11.76 21.96
N TRP A 40 -1.83 -11.84 21.87
CA TRP A 40 -1.01 -10.75 21.33
C TRP A 40 -1.37 -10.42 19.88
N ASN A 41 -1.49 -11.44 19.02
CA ASN A 41 -1.89 -11.24 17.62
C ASN A 41 -3.30 -10.65 17.51
N GLN A 42 -4.23 -11.07 18.37
CA GLN A 42 -5.58 -10.51 18.41
C GLN A 42 -5.56 -9.04 18.84
N ALA A 43 -4.75 -8.68 19.85
CA ALA A 43 -4.57 -7.28 20.26
C ALA A 43 -4.02 -6.42 19.12
N VAL A 44 -3.01 -6.91 18.39
CA VAL A 44 -2.48 -6.25 17.19
C VAL A 44 -3.58 -6.02 16.16
N MET A 45 -4.37 -7.05 15.84
CA MET A 45 -5.45 -6.96 14.85
C MET A 45 -6.55 -5.98 15.25
N ASN A 46 -6.93 -5.96 16.54
CA ASN A 46 -7.95 -5.04 17.06
C ASN A 46 -7.49 -3.58 16.93
N VAL A 47 -6.25 -3.29 17.36
CA VAL A 47 -5.68 -1.94 17.24
C VAL A 47 -5.52 -1.55 15.77
N GLU A 48 -5.04 -2.44 14.91
CA GLU A 48 -4.92 -2.17 13.47
C GLU A 48 -6.25 -1.87 12.79
N THR A 49 -7.30 -2.58 13.20
CA THR A 49 -8.66 -2.36 12.66
C THR A 49 -9.19 -1.00 13.11
N ALA A 50 -9.05 -0.67 14.39
CA ALA A 50 -9.48 0.62 14.94
C ALA A 50 -8.72 1.80 14.31
N GLU A 51 -7.38 1.69 14.16
CA GLU A 51 -6.57 2.73 13.52
C GLU A 51 -6.92 2.90 12.03
N ARG A 52 -7.22 1.80 11.33
CA ARG A 52 -7.66 1.83 9.93
C ARG A 52 -9.03 2.49 9.79
N GLU A 53 -9.98 2.18 10.66
CA GLU A 53 -11.30 2.81 10.67
C GLU A 53 -11.20 4.31 10.98
N GLU A 54 -10.36 4.69 11.94
CA GLU A 54 -10.09 6.09 12.24
C GLU A 54 -9.45 6.82 11.06
N GLU A 55 -8.47 6.20 10.39
CA GLU A 55 -7.84 6.79 9.22
C GLU A 55 -8.81 6.90 8.02
N LEU A 56 -9.66 5.90 7.80
CA LEU A 56 -10.72 5.95 6.78
C LEU A 56 -11.73 7.06 7.07
N ALA A 57 -12.18 7.18 8.33
CA ALA A 57 -13.08 8.26 8.73
C ALA A 57 -12.45 9.64 8.51
N LYS A 58 -11.17 9.81 8.88
CA LYS A 58 -10.42 11.04 8.59
C LYS A 58 -10.27 11.28 7.10
N TRP A 59 -9.97 10.22 6.34
CA TRP A 59 -9.82 10.28 4.90
C TRP A 59 -11.10 10.75 4.22
N ASP A 60 -12.26 10.21 4.62
CA ASP A 60 -13.54 10.57 4.02
C ASP A 60 -13.93 12.03 4.23
N LEU A 61 -13.47 12.64 5.34
CA LEU A 61 -13.67 14.05 5.63
C LEU A 61 -12.77 15.00 4.82
N LEU A 62 -11.70 14.51 4.20
CA LEU A 62 -10.81 15.33 3.39
C LEU A 62 -11.47 15.71 2.06
N SER A 63 -11.28 16.96 1.66
CA SER A 63 -11.55 17.42 0.29
C SER A 63 -10.68 16.67 -0.71
N GLN A 64 -11.07 16.68 -1.99
CA GLN A 64 -10.28 16.05 -3.05
C GLN A 64 -8.87 16.65 -3.20
N GLU A 65 -8.73 17.98 -3.00
CA GLU A 65 -7.41 18.65 -3.02
C GLU A 65 -6.52 18.16 -1.86
N GLU A 66 -7.08 17.96 -0.66
CA GLU A 66 -6.35 17.42 0.49
C GLU A 66 -5.99 15.94 0.31
N LYS A 67 -6.91 15.13 -0.24
CA LYS A 67 -6.65 13.72 -0.61
C LYS A 67 -5.51 13.62 -1.63
N TYR A 68 -5.54 14.48 -2.65
CA TYR A 68 -4.49 14.57 -3.67
C TYR A 68 -3.15 14.92 -3.03
N ASN A 69 -3.08 15.98 -2.21
CA ASN A 69 -1.85 16.42 -1.57
C ASN A 69 -1.29 15.38 -0.58
N LYS A 70 -2.16 14.68 0.17
CA LYS A 70 -1.75 13.58 1.07
C LYS A 70 -1.12 12.44 0.28
N LEU A 71 -1.76 11.96 -0.79
CA LEU A 71 -1.19 10.90 -1.65
C LEU A 71 0.08 11.36 -2.37
N TYR A 72 0.12 12.61 -2.84
CA TYR A 72 1.29 13.16 -3.51
C TYR A 72 2.52 13.14 -2.61
N LYS A 73 2.34 13.55 -1.34
CA LYS A 73 3.38 13.44 -0.31
C LYS A 73 3.87 12.00 -0.17
N ASP A 74 2.96 11.04 -0.01
CA ASP A 74 3.32 9.63 0.18
C ASP A 74 4.16 9.11 -1.01
N TYR A 75 3.80 9.52 -2.24
CA TYR A 75 4.55 9.16 -3.44
C TYR A 75 5.92 9.83 -3.52
N ILE A 76 6.08 11.08 -3.06
CA ILE A 76 7.39 11.73 -2.99
C ILE A 76 8.31 11.03 -2.00
N GLU A 77 7.80 10.64 -0.83
CA GLU A 77 8.56 9.92 0.19
C GLU A 77 8.99 8.52 -0.31
N LEU A 78 8.09 7.81 -1.01
CA LEU A 78 8.41 6.55 -1.69
C LEU A 78 9.44 6.72 -2.80
N LEU A 79 9.31 7.76 -3.62
CA LEU A 79 10.25 8.04 -4.71
C LEU A 79 11.65 8.36 -4.17
N MET A 80 11.75 9.11 -3.06
CA MET A 80 13.00 9.34 -2.35
C MET A 80 13.61 8.04 -1.81
N THR A 81 12.78 7.14 -1.29
CA THR A 81 13.21 5.81 -0.82
C THR A 81 13.80 4.99 -1.98
N TYR A 82 13.11 4.94 -3.12
CA TYR A 82 13.58 4.24 -4.32
C TYR A 82 14.83 4.88 -4.91
N TYR A 83 14.96 6.20 -4.86
CA TYR A 83 16.17 6.90 -5.26
C TYR A 83 17.37 6.50 -4.39
N ASN A 84 17.19 6.45 -3.07
CA ASN A 84 18.24 5.99 -2.15
C ASN A 84 18.63 4.54 -2.42
N GLU A 85 17.67 3.64 -2.64
CA GLU A 85 17.93 2.25 -3.07
C GLU A 85 18.75 2.24 -4.40
N THR A 86 18.38 3.08 -5.37
CA THR A 86 19.08 3.21 -6.66
C THR A 86 20.53 3.68 -6.49
N ILE A 87 20.78 4.68 -5.64
CA ILE A 87 22.13 5.18 -5.36
C ILE A 87 22.99 4.12 -4.66
N MET A 88 22.41 3.31 -3.76
CA MET A 88 23.11 2.19 -3.16
C MET A 88 23.52 1.15 -4.20
N LEU A 89 22.62 0.80 -5.13
CA LEU A 89 22.93 -0.10 -6.24
C LEU A 89 24.01 0.46 -7.18
N LYS A 90 23.93 1.76 -7.50
CA LYS A 90 24.97 2.43 -8.30
C LYS A 90 26.35 2.36 -7.64
N LYS A 91 26.43 2.55 -6.32
CA LYS A 91 27.69 2.47 -5.56
C LYS A 91 28.27 1.05 -5.56
N SER A 92 27.44 0.01 -5.53
CA SER A 92 27.94 -1.36 -5.62
C SER A 92 28.59 -1.71 -6.97
N LEU A 93 28.40 -0.89 -8.02
CA LEU A 93 29.08 -1.10 -9.31
C LEU A 93 30.59 -0.84 -9.26
N SER A 94 31.07 -0.05 -8.29
CA SER A 94 32.51 0.24 -8.13
C SER A 94 33.27 -0.77 -7.26
N ASP A 95 32.57 -1.72 -6.63
CA ASP A 95 33.18 -2.74 -5.78
C ASP A 95 33.48 -3.98 -6.63
N SER A 96 34.75 -4.18 -7.00
CA SER A 96 35.25 -5.20 -7.95
C SER A 96 35.07 -6.67 -7.52
N LEU A 97 34.34 -6.94 -6.43
CA LEU A 97 34.09 -8.26 -5.86
C LEU A 97 32.59 -8.51 -5.56
N GLY A 98 31.69 -7.63 -6.02
CA GLY A 98 30.27 -7.66 -5.65
C GLY A 98 29.45 -8.78 -6.28
N GLU A 99 28.48 -9.30 -5.53
CA GLU A 99 27.36 -10.09 -6.06
C GLU A 99 26.60 -9.31 -7.13
N SER A 100 26.13 -10.00 -8.18
CA SER A 100 25.26 -9.41 -9.20
C SER A 100 24.09 -8.64 -8.59
N ILE A 101 23.88 -7.42 -9.06
CA ILE A 101 22.81 -6.54 -8.58
C ILE A 101 21.49 -6.77 -9.31
N SER A 102 21.44 -7.64 -10.32
CA SER A 102 20.27 -7.83 -11.17
C SER A 102 18.99 -8.19 -10.40
N SER A 103 19.08 -9.07 -9.38
CA SER A 103 17.92 -9.41 -8.54
C SER A 103 17.36 -8.22 -7.75
N LYS A 104 18.24 -7.37 -7.22
CA LYS A 104 17.88 -6.15 -6.48
C LYS A 104 17.32 -5.08 -7.43
N SER A 105 17.92 -4.96 -8.62
CA SER A 105 17.45 -4.06 -9.68
C SER A 105 16.08 -4.47 -10.20
N GLY A 106 15.84 -5.77 -10.42
CA GLY A 106 14.53 -6.30 -10.81
C GLY A 106 13.45 -6.09 -9.73
N SER A 107 13.78 -6.28 -8.46
CA SER A 107 12.87 -5.99 -7.34
C SER A 107 12.51 -4.49 -7.28
N LEU A 108 13.51 -3.62 -7.35
CA LEU A 108 13.30 -2.17 -7.35
C LEU A 108 12.51 -1.69 -8.57
N MET A 109 12.80 -2.24 -9.75
CA MET A 109 12.05 -2.00 -10.98
C MET A 109 10.57 -2.34 -10.82
N SER A 110 10.27 -3.51 -10.24
CA SER A 110 8.88 -3.92 -9.97
C SER A 110 8.17 -2.98 -8.99
N LYS A 111 8.87 -2.49 -7.95
CA LYS A 111 8.32 -1.49 -7.01
C LYS A 111 8.01 -0.18 -7.74
N ILE A 112 8.96 0.32 -8.55
CA ILE A 112 8.81 1.55 -9.34
C ILE A 112 7.63 1.41 -10.30
N ASN A 113 7.54 0.32 -11.06
CA ASN A 113 6.46 0.09 -12.02
C ASN A 113 5.09 0.02 -11.37
N SER A 114 4.95 -0.68 -10.25
CA SER A 114 3.70 -0.70 -9.49
C SER A 114 3.30 0.71 -9.04
N MET A 115 4.26 1.52 -8.62
CA MET A 115 4.00 2.88 -8.18
C MET A 115 3.71 3.84 -9.35
N SER A 116 4.39 3.69 -10.48
CA SER A 116 4.12 4.45 -11.71
C SER A 116 2.67 4.29 -12.17
N ILE A 117 2.10 3.09 -12.07
CA ILE A 117 0.69 2.83 -12.37
C ILE A 117 -0.22 3.59 -11.39
N LYS A 118 0.05 3.52 -10.08
CA LYS A 118 -0.72 4.24 -9.06
C LYS A 118 -0.66 5.76 -9.24
N VAL A 119 0.52 6.31 -9.47
CA VAL A 119 0.73 7.74 -9.75
C VAL A 119 0.01 8.17 -11.02
N SER A 120 0.06 7.36 -12.08
CA SER A 120 -0.64 7.65 -13.33
C SER A 120 -2.16 7.66 -13.16
N SER A 121 -2.69 6.90 -12.20
CA SER A 121 -4.11 6.88 -11.85
C SER A 121 -4.57 8.01 -10.93
N LEU A 122 -3.63 8.81 -10.39
CA LEU A 122 -3.95 9.90 -9.47
C LEU A 122 -4.88 10.93 -10.15
N THR A 123 -6.07 11.12 -9.61
CA THR A 123 -7.04 12.10 -10.12
C THR A 123 -6.54 13.51 -9.80
N THR A 124 -6.34 14.33 -10.83
CA THR A 124 -5.88 15.71 -10.67
C THR A 124 -7.06 16.65 -10.44
N GLU A 125 -7.14 17.24 -9.25
CA GLU A 125 -8.01 18.41 -8.96
C GLU A 125 -7.22 19.63 -8.46
N SER A 126 -5.95 19.70 -8.85
CA SER A 126 -5.02 20.68 -8.32
C SER A 126 -5.11 22.04 -9.03
N LYS A 127 -5.04 23.12 -8.25
CA LYS A 127 -4.66 24.48 -8.72
C LYS A 127 -3.32 24.51 -9.47
N TYR A 128 -2.54 23.43 -9.37
CA TYR A 128 -1.26 23.19 -10.01
C TYR A 128 -1.37 21.99 -10.97
N ALA A 129 -1.93 22.27 -12.16
CA ALA A 129 -2.39 21.29 -13.15
C ALA A 129 -1.37 20.21 -13.56
N TYR A 130 -0.08 20.44 -13.33
CA TYR A 130 0.99 19.58 -13.81
C TYR A 130 1.86 18.96 -12.71
N SER A 131 1.49 19.16 -11.44
CA SER A 131 2.13 18.49 -10.31
C SER A 131 2.23 16.97 -10.54
N LYS A 132 1.17 16.36 -11.07
CA LYS A 132 1.15 14.93 -11.45
C LYS A 132 2.19 14.58 -12.51
N GLU A 133 2.36 15.40 -13.53
CA GLU A 133 3.29 15.11 -14.63
C GLU A 133 4.74 15.07 -14.13
N TYR A 134 5.14 16.00 -13.26
CA TYR A 134 6.46 15.94 -12.63
C TYR A 134 6.67 14.65 -11.85
N LEU A 135 5.65 14.20 -11.11
CA LEU A 135 5.72 12.96 -10.36
C LEU A 135 5.85 11.75 -11.30
N VAL A 136 5.01 11.65 -12.33
CA VAL A 136 5.06 10.60 -13.36
C VAL A 136 6.43 10.57 -14.05
N ASN A 137 6.92 11.72 -14.50
CA ASN A 137 8.21 11.83 -15.18
C ASN A 137 9.38 11.47 -14.26
N SER A 138 9.27 11.74 -12.96
CA SER A 138 10.29 11.34 -11.99
C SER A 138 10.31 9.82 -11.79
N PHE A 139 9.16 9.16 -11.68
CA PHE A 139 9.10 7.69 -11.63
C PHE A 139 9.65 7.05 -12.91
N SER A 140 9.26 7.55 -14.09
CA SER A 140 9.78 7.05 -15.37
C SER A 140 11.28 7.32 -15.55
N GLY A 141 11.78 8.46 -15.08
CA GLY A 141 13.20 8.78 -15.08
C GLY A 141 13.99 7.80 -14.19
N LEU A 142 13.49 7.53 -12.98
CA LEU A 142 14.15 6.59 -12.06
C LEU A 142 14.10 5.14 -12.59
N GLU A 143 12.99 4.75 -13.21
CA GLU A 143 12.84 3.46 -13.90
C GLU A 143 13.96 3.24 -14.93
N LYS A 144 14.21 4.23 -15.80
CA LYS A 144 15.29 4.15 -16.81
C LYS A 144 16.67 4.00 -16.17
N VAL A 145 16.92 4.72 -15.07
CA VAL A 145 18.18 4.60 -14.33
C VAL A 145 18.36 3.17 -13.80
N VAL A 146 17.33 2.60 -13.17
CA VAL A 146 17.38 1.21 -12.66
C VAL A 146 17.53 0.21 -13.80
N HIS A 147 16.89 0.45 -14.95
CA HIS A 147 17.05 -0.41 -16.12
C HIS A 147 18.49 -0.40 -16.62
N HIS A 148 19.11 0.77 -16.72
CA HIS A 148 20.51 0.86 -17.14
C HIS A 148 21.49 0.29 -16.10
N LEU A 149 21.16 0.32 -14.80
CA LEU A 149 21.93 -0.39 -13.76
C LEU A 149 21.88 -1.92 -13.96
N ASP A 150 20.70 -2.48 -14.21
CA ASP A 150 20.54 -3.91 -14.49
C ASP A 150 21.28 -4.32 -15.77
N MET A 151 21.16 -3.53 -16.84
CA MET A 151 21.87 -3.78 -18.10
C MET A 151 23.39 -3.69 -17.93
N TYR A 152 23.88 -2.73 -17.15
CA TYR A 152 25.31 -2.62 -16.84
C TYR A 152 25.82 -3.90 -16.17
N ASP A 153 25.13 -4.40 -15.14
CA ASP A 153 25.48 -5.64 -14.43
C ASP A 153 25.53 -6.83 -15.39
N LEU A 154 24.51 -6.99 -16.25
CA LEU A 154 24.46 -8.03 -17.27
C LEU A 154 25.65 -7.95 -18.25
N TYR A 155 25.97 -6.76 -18.75
CA TYR A 155 27.09 -6.58 -19.69
C TYR A 155 28.45 -6.85 -19.06
N ILE A 156 28.64 -6.50 -17.78
CA ILE A 156 29.85 -6.87 -17.04
C ILE A 156 29.96 -8.39 -16.87
N VAL A 157 28.87 -9.07 -16.47
CA VAL A 157 28.85 -10.54 -16.30
C VAL A 157 29.10 -11.27 -17.64
N THR A 158 28.61 -10.71 -18.74
CA THR A 158 28.80 -11.27 -20.09
C THR A 158 30.09 -10.79 -20.78
N ASN A 159 30.91 -9.99 -20.09
CA ASN A 159 32.19 -9.46 -20.55
C ASN A 159 32.07 -8.55 -21.81
N ASP A 160 30.92 -7.89 -21.99
CA ASP A 160 30.68 -6.86 -23.01
C ASP A 160 30.99 -5.46 -22.45
N ILE A 161 32.27 -5.12 -22.45
CA ILE A 161 32.78 -3.87 -21.85
C ILE A 161 32.28 -2.62 -22.59
N GLU A 162 32.07 -2.70 -23.91
CA GLU A 162 31.58 -1.57 -24.70
C GLU A 162 30.14 -1.20 -24.31
N SER A 163 29.26 -2.21 -24.26
CA SER A 163 27.87 -2.02 -23.85
C SER A 163 27.75 -1.61 -22.39
N ALA A 164 28.60 -2.14 -21.51
CA ALA A 164 28.68 -1.71 -20.10
C ALA A 164 29.01 -0.21 -19.97
N ASN A 165 30.05 0.27 -20.67
CA ASN A 165 30.41 1.70 -20.65
C ASN A 165 29.30 2.61 -21.18
N LYS A 166 28.57 2.15 -22.21
CA LYS A 166 27.41 2.88 -22.74
C LYS A 166 26.27 2.94 -21.72
N ALA A 167 25.98 1.85 -21.02
CA ALA A 167 24.99 1.81 -19.95
C ALA A 167 25.36 2.76 -18.80
N ALA A 168 26.63 2.78 -18.38
CA ALA A 168 27.15 3.71 -17.36
C ALA A 168 26.95 5.18 -17.75
N SER A 169 27.23 5.54 -19.00
CA SER A 169 26.99 6.91 -19.49
C SER A 169 25.51 7.30 -19.48
N ASN A 170 24.62 6.36 -19.85
CA ASN A 170 23.19 6.59 -19.81
C ASN A 170 22.65 6.73 -18.38
N ILE A 171 23.19 5.98 -17.41
CA ILE A 171 22.85 6.14 -15.98
C ILE A 171 23.03 7.59 -15.54
N ASP A 172 24.19 8.20 -15.81
CA ASP A 172 24.46 9.58 -15.38
C ASP A 172 23.59 10.62 -16.10
N LYS A 173 23.30 10.37 -17.38
CA LYS A 173 22.41 11.24 -18.18
C LYS A 173 20.98 11.20 -17.64
N ASP A 174 20.44 10.01 -17.44
CA ASP A 174 19.05 9.84 -16.98
C ASP A 174 18.89 10.23 -15.50
N LEU A 175 19.95 10.09 -14.69
CA LEU A 175 19.97 10.59 -13.31
C LEU A 175 19.79 12.11 -13.26
N LYS A 176 20.42 12.86 -14.18
CA LYS A 176 20.23 14.33 -14.26
C LYS A 176 18.79 14.69 -14.62
N VAL A 177 18.19 13.97 -15.56
CA VAL A 177 16.79 14.16 -15.97
C VAL A 177 15.85 13.81 -14.82
N PHE A 178 16.12 12.74 -14.09
CA PHE A 178 15.40 12.37 -12.87
C PHE A 178 15.47 13.49 -11.84
N ILE A 179 16.67 13.98 -11.49
CA ILE A 179 16.88 15.02 -10.48
C ILE A 179 16.08 16.28 -10.84
N GLU A 180 16.11 16.73 -12.10
CA GLU A 180 15.35 17.91 -12.53
C GLU A 180 13.84 17.74 -12.29
N ASN A 181 13.26 16.61 -12.72
CA ASN A 181 11.84 16.33 -12.53
C ASN A 181 11.49 16.15 -11.06
N PHE A 182 12.34 15.46 -10.30
CA PHE A 182 12.16 15.21 -8.89
C PHE A 182 12.18 16.50 -8.09
N THR A 183 13.12 17.42 -8.37
CA THR A 183 13.15 18.74 -7.72
C THR A 183 11.85 19.50 -7.93
N LYS A 184 11.28 19.46 -9.14
CA LYS A 184 10.00 20.13 -9.42
C LYS A 184 8.83 19.47 -8.67
N ALA A 185 8.80 18.14 -8.60
CA ALA A 185 7.81 17.38 -7.84
C ALA A 185 7.95 17.63 -6.32
N TYR A 186 9.18 17.66 -5.81
CA TYR A 186 9.49 17.93 -4.41
C TYR A 186 9.12 19.36 -4.01
N ASN A 187 9.43 20.36 -4.85
CA ASN A 187 9.06 21.76 -4.58
C ASN A 187 7.55 21.92 -4.47
N TYR A 188 6.77 21.26 -5.33
CA TYR A 188 5.32 21.21 -5.19
C TYR A 188 4.87 20.64 -3.84
N TYR A 189 5.48 19.50 -3.45
CA TYR A 189 5.21 18.89 -2.15
C TYR A 189 5.52 19.84 -0.99
N VAL A 190 6.67 20.52 -0.99
CA VAL A 190 7.06 21.45 0.08
C VAL A 190 6.08 22.63 0.17
N ILE A 191 5.73 23.24 -0.96
CA ILE A 191 4.81 24.40 -0.99
C ILE A 191 3.41 24.01 -0.50
N THR A 192 2.93 22.82 -0.84
CA THR A 192 1.58 22.39 -0.43
C THR A 192 1.46 22.02 1.04
N LYS A 193 2.57 21.81 1.77
CA LYS A 193 2.54 21.59 3.23
C LYS A 193 2.05 22.80 4.02
N THR A 194 2.29 24.02 3.54
CA THR A 194 1.96 25.24 4.28
C THR A 194 0.55 25.75 4.00
N GLY A 195 -0.13 25.18 3.00
CA GLY A 195 -1.44 25.66 2.53
C GLY A 195 -1.38 27.02 1.81
N GLU A 196 -0.19 27.60 1.64
CA GLU A 196 -0.02 28.86 0.92
C GLU A 196 -0.13 28.64 -0.59
N VAL A 197 -1.09 29.31 -1.23
CA VAL A 197 -1.22 29.34 -2.68
C VAL A 197 -0.25 30.39 -3.21
N ILE A 198 0.86 29.95 -3.80
CA ILE A 198 1.75 30.88 -4.50
C ILE A 198 1.13 31.16 -5.86
N SER A 199 0.40 32.27 -5.93
CA SER A 199 -0.55 32.63 -6.99
C SER A 199 0.03 32.74 -8.41
N ASN A 200 1.35 32.61 -8.60
CA ASN A 200 1.99 32.68 -9.92
C ASN A 200 3.14 31.67 -10.18
N SER A 201 3.49 30.78 -9.24
CA SER A 201 4.85 30.19 -9.24
C SER A 201 4.99 28.73 -9.71
N LEU A 202 3.89 28.04 -10.02
CA LEU A 202 3.94 26.62 -10.42
C LEU A 202 3.19 26.37 -11.73
N ASN A 203 3.00 27.41 -12.55
CA ASN A 203 2.44 27.25 -13.89
C ASN A 203 3.52 26.77 -14.86
N GLN A 204 3.65 25.44 -14.95
CA GLN A 204 4.29 24.71 -16.06
C GLN A 204 3.90 25.22 -17.46
N THR A 205 2.75 25.90 -17.59
CA THR A 205 2.31 26.49 -18.86
C THR A 205 3.39 27.37 -19.49
N GLU A 206 4.23 28.04 -18.70
CA GLU A 206 5.27 28.91 -19.24
C GLU A 206 6.61 28.19 -19.47
N ASP A 207 7.02 27.25 -18.59
CA ASP A 207 8.29 26.48 -18.72
C ASP A 207 8.22 25.43 -19.84
N ILE A 208 7.13 24.64 -19.93
CA ILE A 208 6.94 23.69 -21.03
C ILE A 208 6.81 24.43 -22.35
N PHE A 209 5.98 25.48 -22.38
CA PHE A 209 5.86 26.33 -23.57
C PHE A 209 7.20 26.92 -23.96
N TYR A 210 8.01 27.40 -23.00
CA TYR A 210 9.35 27.92 -23.26
C TYR A 210 10.30 26.85 -23.84
N LYS A 211 10.30 25.62 -23.29
CA LYS A 211 11.15 24.52 -23.79
C LYS A 211 10.74 24.06 -25.20
N GLU A 212 9.44 23.93 -25.46
CA GLU A 212 8.90 23.59 -26.77
C GLU A 212 9.14 24.71 -27.79
N LEU A 213 8.91 25.96 -27.37
CA LEU A 213 9.22 27.17 -28.13
C LEU A 213 10.70 27.25 -28.48
N SER A 214 11.60 26.97 -27.53
CA SER A 214 13.05 26.97 -27.75
C SER A 214 13.49 25.88 -28.73
N THR A 215 12.92 24.68 -28.62
CA THR A 215 13.18 23.57 -29.55
C THR A 215 12.74 23.95 -30.97
N ASN A 216 11.52 24.45 -31.13
CA ASN A 216 10.97 24.87 -32.42
C ASN A 216 11.72 26.09 -32.99
N TYR A 217 12.09 27.06 -32.15
CA TYR A 217 12.91 28.22 -32.55
C TYR A 217 14.28 27.79 -33.07
N ASN A 218 14.95 26.85 -32.42
CA ASN A 218 16.23 26.32 -32.88
C ASN A 218 16.10 25.62 -34.24
N LEU A 219 15.03 24.84 -34.46
CA LEU A 219 14.74 24.23 -35.76
C LEU A 219 14.51 25.27 -36.86
N ILE A 220 13.76 26.33 -36.55
CA ILE A 220 13.50 27.45 -37.47
C ILE A 220 14.78 28.21 -37.82
N LYS A 221 15.59 28.53 -36.81
CA LYS A 221 16.88 29.22 -36.99
C LYS A 221 17.85 28.39 -37.83
N ASN A 222 17.97 27.09 -37.53
CA ASN A 222 18.77 26.18 -38.33
C ASN A 222 18.30 26.12 -39.79
N SER A 223 16.97 26.13 -40.01
CA SER A 223 16.41 26.13 -41.36
C SER A 223 16.72 27.43 -42.13
N TYR A 224 16.68 28.58 -41.44
CA TYR A 224 17.12 29.86 -42.01
C TYR A 224 18.61 29.85 -42.38
N ASP A 225 19.48 29.42 -41.46
CA ASP A 225 20.93 29.37 -41.68
C ASP A 225 21.29 28.43 -42.86
N MET A 226 20.56 27.31 -43.01
CA MET A 226 20.70 26.39 -44.15
C MET A 226 20.26 27.03 -45.47
N LEU A 227 19.19 27.84 -45.49
CA LEU A 227 18.77 28.57 -46.69
C LEU A 227 19.80 29.64 -47.09
N GLU A 228 20.32 30.43 -46.15
CA GLU A 228 21.38 31.41 -46.42
C GLU A 228 22.63 30.74 -47.00
N LYS A 229 23.04 29.60 -46.42
CA LYS A 229 24.19 28.84 -46.93
C LYS A 229 23.92 28.26 -48.33
N SER A 230 22.73 27.75 -48.58
CA SER A 230 22.34 27.24 -49.89
C SER A 230 22.32 28.36 -50.95
N HIS A 231 21.84 29.55 -50.61
CA HIS A 231 21.88 30.72 -51.49
C HIS A 231 23.30 31.13 -51.87
N GLY A 232 24.24 31.15 -50.92
CA GLY A 232 25.65 31.38 -51.20
C GLY A 232 26.25 30.34 -52.16
N LEU A 233 25.95 29.05 -51.95
CA LEU A 233 26.40 27.97 -52.83
C LEU A 233 25.85 28.13 -54.25
N ILE A 234 24.54 28.39 -54.39
CA ILE A 234 23.89 28.58 -55.70
C ILE A 234 24.48 29.77 -56.45
N LYS A 235 24.74 30.89 -55.75
CA LYS A 235 25.39 32.08 -56.32
C LYS A 235 26.82 31.78 -56.83
N GLU A 236 27.53 30.88 -56.17
CA GLU A 236 28.84 30.35 -56.59
C GLU A 236 28.74 29.21 -57.61
N LYS A 237 27.55 28.91 -58.15
CA LYS A 237 27.26 27.80 -59.08
C LYS A 237 27.57 26.41 -58.50
N LYS A 238 27.45 26.23 -57.18
CA LYS A 238 27.59 24.95 -56.46
C LYS A 238 26.23 24.38 -56.07
N ASN A 239 26.17 23.08 -55.80
CA ASN A 239 24.93 22.39 -55.43
C ASN A 239 24.52 22.69 -53.97
N GLY A 240 23.33 23.28 -53.78
CA GLY A 240 22.71 23.51 -52.47
C GLY A 240 21.50 22.61 -52.14
N SER A 241 21.14 21.68 -53.03
CA SER A 241 19.90 20.89 -52.96
C SER A 241 19.72 20.05 -51.68
N ASP A 242 20.80 19.48 -51.15
CA ASP A 242 20.74 18.70 -49.90
C ASP A 242 20.33 19.56 -48.69
N LEU A 243 20.76 20.82 -48.66
CA LEU A 243 20.36 21.77 -47.61
C LEU A 243 18.90 22.18 -47.78
N ILE A 244 18.46 22.43 -49.01
CA ILE A 244 17.06 22.74 -49.34
C ILE A 244 16.12 21.58 -48.93
N LYS A 245 16.52 20.33 -49.18
CA LYS A 245 15.75 19.15 -48.79
C LYS A 245 15.60 19.05 -47.26
N LYS A 246 16.70 19.24 -46.51
CA LYS A 246 16.67 19.26 -45.03
C LYS A 246 15.78 20.38 -44.47
N VAL A 247 15.77 21.55 -45.11
CA VAL A 247 14.87 22.65 -44.73
C VAL A 247 13.41 22.24 -44.90
N LYS A 248 13.05 21.56 -46.00
CA LYS A 248 11.68 21.05 -46.22
C LYS A 248 11.25 20.05 -45.13
N GLU A 249 12.14 19.13 -44.74
CA GLU A 249 11.92 18.16 -43.66
C GLU A 249 11.76 18.82 -42.27
N ASN A 250 12.60 19.82 -41.98
CA ASN A 250 12.50 20.59 -40.73
C ASN A 250 11.19 21.38 -40.64
N ASN A 251 10.75 22.00 -41.74
CA ASN A 251 9.52 22.81 -41.79
C ASN A 251 8.25 21.99 -41.50
N THR A 252 8.25 20.69 -41.80
CA THR A 252 7.13 19.78 -41.47
C THR A 252 7.14 19.32 -40.01
N SER A 253 8.24 19.52 -39.30
CA SER A 253 8.45 19.03 -37.92
C SER A 253 8.11 20.07 -36.85
N VAL A 254 7.82 21.32 -37.23
CA VAL A 254 7.41 22.37 -36.30
C VAL A 254 5.94 22.17 -35.95
N SER A 255 5.64 21.86 -34.69
CA SER A 255 4.27 21.74 -34.19
C SER A 255 4.16 22.26 -32.77
N PHE A 256 2.97 22.73 -32.40
CA PHE A 256 2.63 23.15 -31.04
C PHE A 256 1.27 22.56 -30.67
N LEU A 257 1.17 21.96 -29.49
CA LEU A 257 -0.11 21.49 -28.92
C LEU A 257 -0.52 22.37 -27.74
N ASN A 258 -1.84 22.63 -27.64
CA ASN A 258 -2.52 23.15 -26.44
C ASN A 258 -1.93 24.41 -25.77
N VAL A 259 -2.16 25.59 -26.35
CA VAL A 259 -1.68 26.88 -25.80
C VAL A 259 -2.78 27.69 -25.12
N LYS A 260 -2.55 28.00 -23.83
CA LYS A 260 -3.56 28.55 -22.93
C LYS A 260 -3.60 30.08 -22.84
N THR A 261 -2.47 30.79 -22.93
CA THR A 261 -2.43 32.26 -22.75
C THR A 261 -2.46 33.01 -24.09
N LEU A 262 -3.01 34.23 -24.07
CA LEU A 262 -3.09 35.08 -25.28
C LEU A 262 -1.71 35.47 -25.79
N GLU A 263 -0.77 35.79 -24.90
CA GLU A 263 0.63 36.12 -25.23
C GLU A 263 1.32 34.94 -25.94
N ASN A 264 1.20 33.71 -25.41
CA ASN A 264 1.83 32.52 -26.00
C ASN A 264 1.21 32.18 -27.37
N ARG A 265 -0.10 32.42 -27.55
CA ARG A 265 -0.76 32.29 -28.87
C ARG A 265 -0.20 33.28 -29.89
N GLN A 266 0.11 34.51 -29.49
CA GLN A 266 0.70 35.50 -30.40
C GLN A 266 2.10 35.09 -30.87
N THR A 267 2.93 34.54 -29.97
CA THR A 267 4.25 34.00 -30.35
C THR A 267 4.15 32.82 -31.30
N ILE A 268 3.16 31.93 -31.14
CA ILE A 268 2.89 30.85 -32.12
C ILE A 268 2.48 31.39 -33.48
N VAL A 269 1.63 32.43 -33.53
CA VAL A 269 1.27 33.07 -34.81
C VAL A 269 2.51 33.60 -35.52
N LYS A 270 3.45 34.22 -34.79
CA LYS A 270 4.74 34.66 -35.36
C LYS A 270 5.55 33.47 -35.91
N ILE A 271 5.61 32.36 -35.19
CA ILE A 271 6.30 31.14 -35.65
C ILE A 271 5.67 30.57 -36.91
N ASN A 272 4.35 30.41 -36.94
CA ASN A 272 3.65 29.91 -38.13
C ASN A 272 3.90 30.82 -39.33
N ASN A 273 3.91 32.14 -39.13
CA ASN A 273 4.27 33.09 -40.17
C ASN A 273 5.72 32.89 -40.67
N VAL A 274 6.67 32.63 -39.77
CA VAL A 274 8.05 32.33 -40.16
C VAL A 274 8.16 31.01 -40.92
N VAL A 275 7.46 29.96 -40.50
CA VAL A 275 7.43 28.67 -41.22
C VAL A 275 6.86 28.84 -42.63
N GLU A 276 5.79 29.62 -42.79
CA GLU A 276 5.25 29.95 -44.12
C GLU A 276 6.21 30.79 -44.97
N LEU A 277 6.92 31.73 -44.36
CA LEU A 277 7.97 32.48 -45.06
C LEU A 277 9.16 31.59 -45.45
N LEU A 278 9.55 30.63 -44.60
CA LEU A 278 10.60 29.64 -44.89
C LEU A 278 10.21 28.76 -46.08
N LYS A 279 8.95 28.30 -46.17
CA LYS A 279 8.44 27.57 -47.34
C LYS A 279 8.56 28.41 -48.62
N LYS A 280 8.09 29.66 -48.60
CA LYS A 280 8.20 30.58 -49.74
C LYS A 280 9.65 30.89 -50.12
N ALA A 281 10.53 31.09 -49.14
CA ALA A 281 11.95 31.30 -49.40
C ALA A 281 12.60 30.06 -50.03
N THR A 282 12.17 28.86 -49.62
CA THR A 282 12.64 27.59 -50.21
C THR A 282 12.24 27.49 -51.67
N GLU A 283 10.98 27.78 -52.02
CA GLU A 283 10.47 27.77 -53.39
C GLU A 283 11.20 28.80 -54.28
N GLU A 284 11.36 30.03 -53.79
CA GLU A 284 12.07 31.08 -54.53
C GLU A 284 13.56 30.76 -54.70
N LEU A 285 14.18 30.06 -53.75
CA LEU A 285 15.57 29.62 -53.85
C LEU A 285 15.73 28.48 -54.86
N GLU A 286 14.77 27.55 -54.93
CA GLU A 286 14.72 26.53 -55.99
C GLU A 286 14.58 27.19 -57.37
N ASN A 287 13.67 28.17 -57.52
CA ASN A 287 13.51 28.95 -58.75
C ASN A 287 14.77 29.76 -59.11
N TYR A 288 15.46 30.33 -58.11
CA TYR A 288 16.75 31.00 -58.33
C TYR A 288 17.84 30.03 -58.81
N SER A 289 17.82 28.78 -58.33
CA SER A 289 18.72 27.73 -58.80
C SER A 289 18.55 27.50 -60.31
N PHE A 290 17.30 27.49 -60.79
CA PHE A 290 16.99 27.41 -62.22
C PHE A 290 17.44 28.69 -62.96
N ASP A 291 17.16 29.89 -62.44
CA ASP A 291 17.60 31.16 -63.05
C ASP A 291 19.12 31.21 -63.25
N VAL A 292 19.90 30.72 -62.28
CA VAL A 292 21.37 30.69 -62.38
C VAL A 292 21.85 29.72 -63.45
N MET A 293 21.11 28.64 -63.70
CA MET A 293 21.39 27.68 -64.78
C MET A 293 20.96 28.20 -66.15
N THR A 294 19.92 29.04 -66.23
CA THR A 294 19.33 29.53 -67.48
C THR A 294 19.55 31.03 -67.76
N GLU A 295 20.42 31.69 -66.99
CA GLU A 295 20.72 33.13 -67.05
C GLU A 295 19.51 34.07 -66.83
N GLY A 296 18.51 33.61 -66.07
CA GLY A 296 17.36 34.41 -65.62
C GLY A 296 17.72 35.46 -64.57
N LYS A 297 16.87 36.50 -64.37
CA LYS A 297 17.18 37.67 -63.52
C LYS A 297 16.13 38.03 -62.45
N GLY A 298 15.22 37.12 -62.09
CA GLY A 298 14.05 37.46 -61.26
C GLY A 298 14.15 37.06 -59.79
N ASN A 299 14.55 35.82 -59.51
CA ASN A 299 14.21 35.16 -58.24
C ASN A 299 15.20 35.45 -57.09
N ASP A 300 16.41 35.92 -57.38
CA ASP A 300 17.39 36.35 -56.35
C ASP A 300 16.85 37.49 -55.47
N SER A 301 16.22 38.48 -56.12
CA SER A 301 15.67 39.66 -55.45
C SER A 301 14.47 39.31 -54.55
N LYS A 302 13.66 38.33 -54.97
CA LYS A 302 12.52 37.82 -54.21
C LYS A 302 12.98 37.01 -53.00
N TYR A 303 13.91 36.07 -53.20
CA TYR A 303 14.53 35.32 -52.12
C TYR A 303 15.15 36.26 -51.08
N THR A 304 15.96 37.23 -51.52
CA THR A 304 16.61 38.20 -50.64
C THR A 304 15.59 39.04 -49.85
N SER A 305 14.47 39.41 -50.46
CA SER A 305 13.39 40.16 -49.79
C SER A 305 12.69 39.32 -48.71
N ILE A 306 12.39 38.05 -49.01
CA ILE A 306 11.75 37.12 -48.07
C ILE A 306 12.71 36.76 -46.92
N SER A 307 13.98 36.49 -47.24
CA SER A 307 15.04 36.20 -46.26
C SER A 307 15.19 37.33 -45.24
N LYS A 308 15.17 38.60 -45.67
CA LYS A 308 15.14 39.76 -44.75
C LYS A 308 13.94 39.75 -43.81
N LYS A 309 12.73 39.40 -44.30
CA LYS A 309 11.53 39.31 -43.47
C LYS A 309 11.61 38.16 -42.46
N ILE A 310 12.14 37.00 -42.87
CA ILE A 310 12.41 35.86 -41.98
C ILE A 310 13.36 36.28 -40.87
N LYS A 311 14.49 36.93 -41.21
CA LYS A 311 15.47 37.43 -40.24
C LYS A 311 14.87 38.35 -39.19
N THR A 312 14.03 39.30 -39.62
CA THR A 312 13.33 40.20 -38.69
C THR A 312 12.40 39.43 -37.76
N GLN A 313 11.57 38.51 -38.28
CA GLN A 313 10.65 37.74 -37.44
C GLN A 313 11.35 36.74 -36.52
N ILE A 314 12.48 36.13 -36.93
CA ILE A 314 13.33 35.32 -36.06
C ILE A 314 13.87 36.17 -34.91
N SER A 315 14.30 37.41 -35.18
CA SER A 315 14.74 38.33 -34.13
C SER A 315 13.62 38.70 -33.16
N ASP A 316 12.38 38.84 -33.63
CA ASP A 316 11.22 39.13 -32.78
C ASP A 316 10.82 37.92 -31.93
N ILE A 317 10.87 36.70 -32.49
CA ILE A 317 10.65 35.46 -31.73
C ILE A 317 11.76 35.27 -30.68
N ASN A 318 13.01 35.64 -30.97
CA ASN A 318 14.10 35.59 -30.00
C ASN A 318 13.83 36.50 -28.79
N LYS A 319 13.29 37.71 -29.00
CA LYS A 319 12.92 38.63 -27.92
C LYS A 319 11.75 38.11 -27.09
N ASP A 320 10.74 37.53 -27.74
CA ASP A 320 9.63 36.85 -27.05
C ASP A 320 10.19 35.71 -26.19
N LEU A 321 11.10 34.91 -26.74
CA LEU A 321 11.77 33.79 -26.05
C LEU A 321 12.57 34.28 -24.83
N GLU A 322 13.37 35.34 -24.96
CA GLU A 322 14.10 35.94 -23.83
C GLU A 322 13.15 36.46 -22.74
N THR A 323 12.02 37.05 -23.13
CA THR A 323 11.00 37.57 -22.20
C THR A 323 10.32 36.44 -21.44
N ILE A 324 9.87 35.40 -22.15
CA ILE A 324 9.24 34.22 -21.56
C ILE A 324 10.25 33.48 -20.67
N GLY A 325 11.49 33.31 -21.14
CA GLY A 325 12.58 32.71 -20.36
C GLY A 325 12.88 33.48 -19.07
N SER A 326 12.85 34.82 -19.13
CA SER A 326 13.01 35.66 -17.93
C SER A 326 11.87 35.44 -16.93
N LYS A 327 10.61 35.37 -17.40
CA LYS A 327 9.45 35.04 -16.56
C LYS A 327 9.60 33.66 -15.91
N VAL A 328 10.01 32.65 -16.66
CA VAL A 328 10.27 31.28 -16.16
C VAL A 328 11.35 31.30 -15.07
N ASN A 329 12.44 32.03 -15.29
CA ASN A 329 13.52 32.15 -14.30
C ASN A 329 13.08 32.89 -13.03
N THR A 330 12.30 33.97 -13.14
CA THR A 330 11.72 34.66 -11.98
C THR A 330 10.80 33.73 -11.18
N ILE A 331 9.98 32.94 -11.87
CA ILE A 331 9.12 31.95 -11.24
C ILE A 331 9.96 30.90 -10.48
N ALA A 332 10.99 30.33 -11.13
CA ALA A 332 11.88 29.35 -10.52
C ALA A 332 12.63 29.92 -9.30
N GLY A 333 13.07 31.19 -9.37
CA GLY A 333 13.68 31.92 -8.25
C GLY A 333 12.73 32.02 -7.05
N ASN A 334 11.51 32.52 -7.28
CA ASN A 334 10.50 32.67 -6.22
C ASN A 334 10.11 31.32 -5.57
N VAL A 335 10.00 30.25 -6.36
CA VAL A 335 9.77 28.88 -5.82
C VAL A 335 10.93 28.45 -4.93
N SER A 336 12.16 28.64 -5.39
CA SER A 336 13.37 28.20 -4.68
C SER A 336 13.53 28.97 -3.36
N GLU A 337 13.31 30.28 -3.37
CA GLU A 337 13.33 31.13 -2.17
C GLU A 337 12.28 30.68 -1.15
N LYS A 338 11.05 30.40 -1.60
CA LYS A 338 9.97 29.98 -0.71
C LYS A 338 10.18 28.59 -0.14
N VAL A 339 10.68 27.65 -0.94
CA VAL A 339 11.09 26.32 -0.46
C VAL A 339 12.18 26.45 0.60
N ALA A 340 13.20 27.28 0.36
CA ALA A 340 14.27 27.51 1.32
C ALA A 340 13.77 28.17 2.62
N GLU A 341 12.82 29.09 2.54
CA GLU A 341 12.15 29.68 3.72
C GLU A 341 11.46 28.59 4.55
N ILE A 342 10.66 27.73 3.91
CA ILE A 342 9.94 26.63 4.58
C ILE A 342 10.91 25.62 5.19
N GLU A 343 11.98 25.24 4.48
CA GLU A 343 12.99 24.30 4.99
C GLU A 343 13.77 24.90 6.17
N SER A 344 14.07 26.20 6.12
CA SER A 344 14.69 26.92 7.23
C SER A 344 13.79 26.94 8.47
N GLU A 345 12.48 27.14 8.29
CA GLU A 345 11.51 27.03 9.38
C GLU A 345 11.40 25.61 9.94
N GLU A 346 11.34 24.58 9.08
CA GLU A 346 11.34 23.17 9.51
C GLU A 346 12.60 22.85 10.33
N LEU A 347 13.77 23.31 9.88
CA LEU A 347 15.04 23.13 10.60
C LEU A 347 15.07 23.89 11.93
N LYS A 348 14.53 25.12 11.96
CA LYS A 348 14.40 25.88 13.20
C LYS A 348 13.53 25.14 14.22
N ARG A 349 12.38 24.62 13.81
CA ARG A 349 11.50 23.82 14.67
C ARG A 349 12.20 22.55 15.17
N ALA A 350 12.94 21.84 14.31
CA ALA A 350 13.70 20.66 14.71
C ALA A 350 14.74 21.01 15.80
N ARG A 351 15.47 22.11 15.63
CA ARG A 351 16.45 22.61 16.61
C ARG A 351 15.81 23.07 17.91
N GLU A 352 14.67 23.73 17.86
CA GLU A 352 13.88 24.10 19.05
C GLU A 352 13.42 22.87 19.85
N ASN A 353 13.22 21.73 19.18
CA ASN A 353 12.92 20.44 19.80
C ASN A 353 14.17 19.63 20.18
N GLY A 354 15.37 20.20 20.06
CA GLY A 354 16.63 19.58 20.48
C GLY A 354 17.31 18.68 19.43
N TYR A 355 16.84 18.68 18.19
CA TYR A 355 17.38 17.85 17.11
C TYR A 355 18.33 18.63 16.19
N SER A 356 19.35 17.93 15.67
CA SER A 356 20.38 18.53 14.80
C SER A 356 19.94 18.69 13.34
N SER A 357 18.95 17.90 12.92
CA SER A 357 18.40 17.90 11.55
C SER A 357 16.89 17.64 11.54
N VAL A 358 16.25 17.97 10.41
CA VAL A 358 14.82 17.69 10.19
C VAL A 358 14.56 16.20 10.08
N GLU A 359 15.50 15.45 9.47
CA GLU A 359 15.47 14.00 9.34
C GLU A 359 15.49 13.32 10.71
N GLU A 360 16.36 13.76 11.61
CA GLU A 360 16.45 13.25 12.97
C GLU A 360 15.14 13.51 13.73
N TYR A 361 14.60 14.73 13.62
CA TYR A 361 13.32 15.10 14.22
C TYR A 361 12.16 14.23 13.70
N LYS A 362 12.05 14.05 12.38
CA LYS A 362 11.01 13.22 11.75
C LYS A 362 11.14 11.75 12.16
N SER A 363 12.38 11.23 12.24
CA SER A 363 12.65 9.86 12.68
C SER A 363 12.26 9.63 14.14
N ALA A 364 12.60 10.57 15.03
CA ALA A 364 12.22 10.52 16.43
C ALA A 364 10.68 10.56 16.61
N PHE A 365 9.99 11.42 15.86
CA PHE A 365 8.54 11.49 15.88
C PHE A 365 7.88 10.20 15.37
N LYS A 366 8.43 9.58 14.32
CA LYS A 366 7.97 8.27 13.84
C LYS A 366 8.14 7.18 14.90
N LYS A 367 9.30 7.14 15.56
CA LYS A 367 9.57 6.21 16.66
C LYS A 367 8.63 6.43 17.84
N GLN A 368 8.32 7.68 18.17
CA GLN A 368 7.35 8.01 19.21
C GLN A 368 5.96 7.47 18.87
N LYS A 369 5.47 7.68 17.64
CA LYS A 369 4.19 7.12 17.19
C LYS A 369 4.16 5.59 17.22
N GLU A 370 5.28 4.95 16.88
CA GLU A 370 5.40 3.48 16.97
C GLU A 370 5.32 2.99 18.41
N LEU A 371 5.96 3.70 19.35
CA LEU A 371 5.84 3.41 20.79
C LEU A 371 4.42 3.63 21.32
N GLU A 372 3.75 4.72 20.91
CA GLU A 372 2.34 4.97 21.24
C GLU A 372 1.42 3.86 20.72
N ARG A 373 1.69 3.35 19.50
CA ARG A 373 0.98 2.22 18.92
C ARG A 373 1.22 0.93 19.72
N LEU A 374 2.45 0.66 20.13
CA LEU A 374 2.79 -0.49 20.97
C LEU A 374 2.11 -0.40 22.35
N ASP A 375 2.01 0.79 22.95
CA ASP A 375 1.28 1.01 24.21
C ASP A 375 -0.22 0.69 24.08
N LYS A 376 -0.86 1.09 22.96
CA LYS A 376 -2.25 0.69 22.68
C LYS A 376 -2.42 -0.83 22.56
N ILE A 377 -1.49 -1.49 21.86
CA ILE A 377 -1.50 -2.96 21.70
C ILE A 377 -1.35 -3.63 23.07
N LEU A 378 -0.45 -3.13 23.91
CA LEU A 378 -0.23 -3.66 25.26
C LEU A 378 -1.48 -3.53 26.14
N LYS A 379 -2.14 -2.36 26.14
CA LYS A 379 -3.40 -2.16 26.88
C LYS A 379 -4.53 -3.06 26.40
N GLU A 380 -4.66 -3.27 25.09
CA GLU A 380 -5.66 -4.18 24.55
C GLU A 380 -5.33 -5.64 24.89
N TYR A 381 -4.05 -6.02 24.87
CA TYR A 381 -3.60 -7.33 25.33
C TYR A 381 -3.91 -7.57 26.81
N GLU A 382 -3.64 -6.58 27.68
CA GLU A 382 -3.98 -6.64 29.11
C GLU A 382 -5.49 -6.82 29.31
N ARG A 383 -6.31 -6.05 28.58
CA ARG A 383 -7.78 -6.19 28.59
C ARG A 383 -8.23 -7.60 28.18
N LEU A 384 -7.65 -8.17 27.12
CA LEU A 384 -7.96 -9.53 26.67
C LEU A 384 -7.53 -10.60 27.70
N CYS A 385 -6.42 -10.38 28.40
CA CYS A 385 -5.97 -11.26 29.48
C CYS A 385 -6.97 -11.23 30.66
N GLU A 386 -7.38 -10.05 31.10
CA GLU A 386 -8.39 -9.90 32.16
C GLU A 386 -9.73 -10.56 31.80
N GLU A 387 -10.16 -10.40 30.54
CA GLU A 387 -11.37 -11.03 30.03
C GLU A 387 -11.27 -12.56 30.02
N LYS A 388 -10.13 -13.12 29.61
CA LYS A 388 -9.87 -14.56 29.68
C LYS A 388 -9.93 -15.07 31.12
N GLU A 389 -9.27 -14.38 32.06
CA GLU A 389 -9.28 -14.78 33.47
C GLU A 389 -10.67 -14.70 34.08
N ARG A 390 -11.49 -13.70 33.69
CA ARG A 390 -12.89 -13.60 34.09
C ARG A 390 -13.68 -14.81 33.58
N VAL A 391 -13.61 -15.11 32.28
CA VAL A 391 -14.34 -16.24 31.69
C VAL A 391 -13.90 -17.57 32.30
N GLN A 392 -12.61 -17.74 32.59
CA GLN A 392 -12.11 -18.94 33.26
C GLN A 392 -12.64 -19.08 34.69
N ARG A 393 -12.75 -17.98 35.44
CA ARG A 393 -13.37 -17.98 36.78
C ARG A 393 -14.86 -18.30 36.71
N GLU A 394 -15.60 -17.65 35.82
CA GLU A 394 -17.02 -17.93 35.58
C GLU A 394 -17.25 -19.41 35.23
N TYR A 395 -16.37 -19.99 34.41
CA TYR A 395 -16.42 -21.40 34.05
C TYR A 395 -16.13 -22.32 35.25
N GLN A 396 -15.11 -22.01 36.06
CA GLN A 396 -14.80 -22.78 37.28
C GLN A 396 -15.92 -22.70 38.32
N GLU A 397 -16.52 -21.52 38.50
CA GLU A 397 -17.68 -21.32 39.38
C GLU A 397 -18.89 -22.10 38.89
N MET A 398 -19.15 -22.12 37.58
CA MET A 398 -20.20 -22.93 36.98
C MET A 398 -19.96 -24.42 37.21
N LEU A 399 -18.74 -24.92 36.97
CA LEU A 399 -18.39 -26.33 37.22
C LEU A 399 -18.55 -26.70 38.69
N LYS A 400 -18.13 -25.80 39.60
CA LYS A 400 -18.31 -25.99 41.04
C LYS A 400 -19.78 -26.05 41.42
N ALA A 401 -20.61 -25.14 40.90
CA ALA A 401 -22.05 -25.15 41.15
C ALA A 401 -22.72 -26.44 40.62
N ILE A 402 -22.34 -26.91 39.43
CA ILE A 402 -22.82 -28.18 38.88
C ILE A 402 -22.40 -29.34 39.78
N HIS A 403 -21.16 -29.35 40.26
CA HIS A 403 -20.67 -30.40 41.14
C HIS A 403 -21.36 -30.39 42.51
N GLU A 404 -21.55 -29.21 43.11
CA GLU A 404 -22.29 -29.04 44.37
C GLU A 404 -23.74 -29.50 44.23
N GLN A 405 -24.40 -29.12 43.13
CA GLN A 405 -25.75 -29.60 42.81
C GLN A 405 -25.78 -31.13 42.65
N TRP A 406 -24.82 -31.72 41.95
CA TRP A 406 -24.72 -33.18 41.82
C TRP A 406 -24.50 -33.86 43.18
N LEU A 407 -23.66 -33.31 44.06
CA LEU A 407 -23.44 -33.84 45.42
C LEU A 407 -24.69 -33.73 46.30
N GLU A 408 -25.53 -32.70 46.10
CA GLU A 408 -26.80 -32.54 46.81
C GLU A 408 -27.87 -33.51 46.28
N GLU A 409 -27.92 -33.68 44.95
CA GLU A 409 -28.92 -34.51 44.28
C GLU A 409 -28.61 -36.00 44.28
N ARG A 410 -27.34 -36.41 44.48
CA ARG A 410 -26.94 -37.83 44.41
C ARG A 410 -27.39 -38.66 45.61
N ILE A 411 -27.52 -39.97 45.38
CA ILE A 411 -27.64 -40.95 46.46
C ILE A 411 -26.31 -41.04 47.22
N ASP A 412 -26.40 -40.91 48.55
CA ASP A 412 -25.29 -41.06 49.47
C ASP A 412 -25.50 -42.33 50.32
N PHE A 413 -24.79 -43.41 49.99
CA PHE A 413 -24.92 -44.68 50.70
C PHE A 413 -24.31 -44.68 52.10
N SER A 414 -23.63 -43.61 52.52
CA SER A 414 -23.29 -43.42 53.94
C SER A 414 -24.52 -43.08 54.79
N LYS A 415 -25.61 -42.64 54.16
CA LYS A 415 -26.90 -42.38 54.78
C LYS A 415 -27.88 -43.53 54.51
N GLY A 416 -28.80 -43.78 55.44
CA GLY A 416 -29.91 -44.71 55.21
C GLY A 416 -30.90 -44.17 54.17
N GLN A 417 -31.70 -45.07 53.57
CA GLN A 417 -32.70 -44.73 52.53
C GLN A 417 -33.63 -43.57 52.92
N TYR A 418 -34.09 -43.53 54.18
CA TYR A 418 -35.01 -42.49 54.67
C TYR A 418 -34.31 -41.16 55.01
N ASN A 419 -32.98 -41.13 54.99
CA ASN A 419 -32.16 -39.95 55.30
C ASN A 419 -31.52 -39.36 54.03
N GLN A 420 -31.92 -39.83 52.84
CA GLN A 420 -31.52 -39.22 51.57
C GLN A 420 -32.12 -37.83 51.43
N ASN A 421 -31.45 -36.96 50.66
CA ASN A 421 -31.93 -35.60 50.41
C ASN A 421 -33.21 -35.60 49.55
N HIS A 422 -33.40 -36.64 48.74
CA HIS A 422 -34.54 -36.83 47.85
C HIS A 422 -35.18 -38.20 48.03
N ASP A 423 -36.46 -38.30 47.66
CA ASP A 423 -37.21 -39.56 47.70
C ASP A 423 -36.98 -40.39 46.43
N LYS A 424 -37.54 -41.61 46.41
CA LYS A 424 -37.46 -42.51 45.25
C LYS A 424 -38.01 -41.85 43.98
N ASN A 425 -39.07 -41.04 44.09
CA ASN A 425 -39.71 -40.46 42.92
C ASN A 425 -38.78 -39.51 42.18
N PHE A 426 -38.03 -38.67 42.90
CA PHE A 426 -37.02 -37.78 42.31
C PHE A 426 -35.98 -38.56 41.48
N TYR A 427 -35.40 -39.61 42.04
CA TYR A 427 -34.41 -40.44 41.34
C TYR A 427 -35.00 -41.19 40.15
N MET A 428 -36.25 -41.63 40.26
CA MET A 428 -36.94 -42.25 39.15
C MET A 428 -37.27 -41.23 38.04
N GLU A 429 -37.61 -39.99 38.36
CA GLU A 429 -37.77 -38.93 37.36
C GLU A 429 -36.48 -38.70 36.57
N LYS A 430 -35.31 -38.70 37.23
CA LYS A 430 -34.00 -38.62 36.56
C LYS A 430 -33.74 -39.82 35.66
N ALA A 431 -33.99 -41.05 36.13
CA ALA A 431 -33.89 -42.24 35.31
C ALA A 431 -34.85 -42.19 34.09
N LYS A 432 -36.03 -41.58 34.25
CA LYS A 432 -36.98 -41.35 33.14
C LYS A 432 -36.45 -40.35 32.13
N GLU A 433 -35.84 -39.25 32.59
CA GLU A 433 -35.20 -38.25 31.73
C GLU A 433 -34.05 -38.89 30.93
N ASP A 434 -33.19 -39.67 31.59
CA ASP A 434 -32.09 -40.40 30.96
C ASP A 434 -32.61 -41.40 29.90
N LEU A 435 -33.67 -42.15 30.22
CA LEU A 435 -34.32 -43.05 29.26
C LEU A 435 -34.93 -42.29 28.08
N SER A 436 -35.55 -41.12 28.32
CA SER A 436 -36.16 -40.30 27.25
C SER A 436 -35.14 -39.69 26.28
N SER A 437 -33.86 -39.62 26.68
CA SER A 437 -32.77 -39.21 25.79
C SER A 437 -32.40 -40.30 24.77
N THR A 438 -32.72 -41.56 25.07
CA THR A 438 -32.32 -42.74 24.29
C THR A 438 -33.50 -43.43 23.58
N TYR A 439 -34.70 -43.37 24.17
CA TYR A 439 -35.90 -44.02 23.66
C TYR A 439 -37.05 -43.01 23.55
N GLU A 440 -37.94 -43.18 22.57
CA GLU A 440 -39.18 -42.39 22.51
C GLU A 440 -40.08 -42.72 23.72
N VAL A 441 -40.64 -41.69 24.36
CA VAL A 441 -41.30 -41.75 25.68
C VAL A 441 -42.50 -42.71 25.74
N ASP A 442 -43.06 -43.10 24.60
CA ASP A 442 -44.22 -44.01 24.46
C ASP A 442 -43.85 -45.44 24.02
N ASP A 443 -42.57 -45.82 24.03
CA ASP A 443 -42.13 -47.19 23.73
C ASP A 443 -42.45 -48.15 24.91
N TYR A 444 -43.09 -49.29 24.61
CA TYR A 444 -43.33 -50.38 25.54
C TYR A 444 -42.03 -50.83 26.23
N THR A 445 -40.92 -50.82 25.50
CA THR A 445 -39.59 -51.18 26.00
C THR A 445 -39.09 -50.17 27.03
N ALA A 446 -39.26 -48.86 26.78
CA ALA A 446 -38.89 -47.81 27.73
C ALA A 446 -39.71 -47.89 29.02
N SER A 447 -41.02 -48.19 28.90
CA SER A 447 -41.90 -48.41 30.06
C SER A 447 -41.48 -49.63 30.89
N LEU A 448 -41.04 -50.71 30.24
CA LEU A 448 -40.54 -51.91 30.90
C LEU A 448 -39.19 -51.67 31.60
N ILE A 449 -38.26 -50.99 30.92
CA ILE A 449 -36.96 -50.62 31.51
C ILE A 449 -37.16 -49.69 32.72
N TYR A 450 -38.02 -48.69 32.61
CA TYR A 450 -38.36 -47.80 33.72
C TYR A 450 -38.90 -48.56 34.94
N LYS A 451 -39.76 -49.56 34.72
CA LYS A 451 -40.25 -50.44 35.79
C LYS A 451 -39.10 -51.21 36.44
N TYR A 452 -38.19 -51.79 35.64
CA TYR A 452 -37.03 -52.51 36.17
C TYR A 452 -36.02 -51.60 36.88
N GLN A 453 -35.84 -50.36 36.44
CA GLN A 453 -35.05 -49.35 37.17
C GLN A 453 -35.66 -49.08 38.56
N SER A 454 -36.99 -49.01 38.66
CA SER A 454 -37.69 -48.84 39.95
C SER A 454 -37.54 -50.05 40.87
N GLU A 455 -37.60 -51.27 40.32
CA GLU A 455 -37.36 -52.50 41.08
C GLU A 455 -35.89 -52.61 41.53
N ALA A 456 -34.95 -52.26 40.65
CA ALA A 456 -33.52 -52.25 40.94
C ALA A 456 -33.14 -51.21 41.99
N TYR A 457 -33.79 -50.04 41.98
CA TYR A 457 -33.64 -49.04 43.05
C TYR A 457 -33.99 -49.63 44.43
N ASP A 458 -35.10 -50.38 44.53
CA ASP A 458 -35.47 -51.02 45.79
C ASP A 458 -34.50 -52.13 46.18
N GLU A 459 -34.03 -52.91 45.20
CA GLU A 459 -33.07 -53.99 45.43
C GLU A 459 -31.71 -53.46 45.90
N MET A 460 -31.25 -52.36 45.33
CA MET A 460 -30.05 -51.63 45.76
C MET A 460 -30.13 -51.24 47.25
N TRP A 461 -31.28 -50.79 47.74
CA TRP A 461 -31.47 -50.51 49.17
C TRP A 461 -31.57 -51.77 50.03
N LYS A 462 -32.11 -52.88 49.52
CA LYS A 462 -32.03 -54.17 50.22
C LYS A 462 -30.58 -54.63 50.36
N ILE A 463 -29.76 -54.42 49.33
CA ILE A 463 -28.32 -54.70 49.36
C ILE A 463 -27.64 -53.81 50.41
N ALA A 464 -27.85 -52.50 50.38
CA ALA A 464 -27.23 -51.54 51.29
C ALA A 464 -27.52 -51.86 52.78
N ASN A 465 -28.70 -52.42 53.09
CA ASN A 465 -29.09 -52.78 54.45
C ASN A 465 -28.58 -54.15 54.93
N LYS A 466 -27.79 -54.88 54.13
CA LYS A 466 -27.19 -56.16 54.58
C LYS A 466 -26.06 -55.90 55.59
N PRO A 467 -25.89 -56.73 56.64
CA PRO A 467 -24.89 -56.51 57.71
C PRO A 467 -23.42 -56.45 57.27
N LYS A 468 -23.10 -56.80 56.02
CA LYS A 468 -21.75 -56.78 55.43
C LYS A 468 -21.74 -56.14 54.03
N ALA A 469 -22.68 -55.24 53.75
CA ALA A 469 -22.70 -54.54 52.47
C ALA A 469 -21.44 -53.68 52.30
N ASN A 470 -20.78 -53.81 51.16
CA ASN A 470 -19.71 -52.89 50.75
C ASN A 470 -20.33 -51.59 50.21
N LEU A 471 -20.64 -50.66 51.11
CA LEU A 471 -21.29 -49.39 50.75
C LEU A 471 -20.40 -48.49 49.89
N GLN A 472 -19.07 -48.60 50.04
CA GLN A 472 -18.12 -47.87 49.21
C GLN A 472 -18.23 -48.29 47.74
N LEU A 473 -18.34 -49.59 47.47
CA LEU A 473 -18.52 -50.09 46.10
C LEU A 473 -19.87 -49.66 45.51
N LEU A 474 -20.95 -49.63 46.30
CA LEU A 474 -22.24 -49.07 45.85
C LEU A 474 -22.11 -47.58 45.50
N GLN A 475 -21.38 -46.81 46.30
CA GLN A 475 -21.14 -45.40 46.02
C GLN A 475 -20.31 -45.21 44.75
N GLU A 476 -19.23 -45.99 44.57
CA GLU A 476 -18.39 -45.93 43.36
C GLU A 476 -19.20 -46.28 42.10
N LEU A 477 -20.02 -47.33 42.14
CA LEU A 477 -20.87 -47.72 41.02
C LEU A 477 -21.97 -46.70 40.72
N TYR A 478 -22.55 -46.08 41.74
CA TYR A 478 -23.53 -45.00 41.55
C TYR A 478 -22.88 -43.73 40.99
N ASP A 479 -21.69 -43.38 41.47
CA ASP A 479 -20.94 -42.22 40.96
C ASP A 479 -20.50 -42.44 39.49
N GLU A 480 -20.26 -43.69 39.07
CA GLU A 480 -19.94 -44.07 37.69
C GLU A 480 -21.18 -44.19 36.77
N TYR A 481 -22.30 -44.70 37.28
CA TYR A 481 -23.55 -44.95 36.54
C TYR A 481 -24.76 -44.29 37.22
N PRO A 482 -24.81 -42.95 37.34
CA PRO A 482 -25.89 -42.27 38.06
C PRO A 482 -27.25 -42.59 37.45
N ASN A 483 -28.23 -42.90 38.30
CA ASN A 483 -29.62 -43.24 37.95
C ASN A 483 -29.83 -44.52 37.11
N ASP A 484 -28.77 -45.27 36.78
CA ASP A 484 -28.87 -46.59 36.16
C ASP A 484 -28.78 -47.70 37.23
N PHE A 485 -29.83 -47.80 38.02
CA PHE A 485 -29.94 -48.73 39.14
C PHE A 485 -29.78 -50.19 38.75
N MET A 486 -30.27 -50.58 37.56
CA MET A 486 -30.11 -51.95 37.05
C MET A 486 -28.65 -52.32 36.86
N THR A 487 -27.88 -51.43 36.20
CA THR A 487 -26.43 -51.64 35.99
C THR A 487 -25.68 -51.66 37.32
N ILE A 488 -26.01 -50.74 38.24
CA ILE A 488 -25.41 -50.71 39.58
C ILE A 488 -25.63 -52.04 40.32
N VAL A 489 -26.88 -52.53 40.39
CA VAL A 489 -27.20 -53.78 41.09
C VAL A 489 -26.46 -54.96 40.46
N LEU A 490 -26.48 -55.06 39.12
CA LEU A 490 -25.82 -56.14 38.40
C LEU A 490 -24.31 -56.14 38.64
N LEU A 491 -23.65 -55.00 38.45
CA LEU A 491 -22.21 -54.86 38.62
C LEU A 491 -21.80 -55.10 40.07
N TYR A 492 -22.63 -54.66 41.02
CA TYR A 492 -22.39 -54.92 42.43
C TYR A 492 -22.40 -56.41 42.75
N GLU A 493 -23.39 -57.15 42.28
CA GLU A 493 -23.47 -58.61 42.49
C GLU A 493 -22.30 -59.34 41.85
N VAL A 494 -21.96 -58.98 40.61
CA VAL A 494 -20.83 -59.57 39.88
C VAL A 494 -19.52 -59.29 40.61
N GLN A 495 -19.20 -58.05 40.93
CA GLN A 495 -17.93 -57.67 41.56
C GLN A 495 -17.82 -58.17 43.01
N ASN A 496 -18.94 -58.33 43.72
CA ASN A 496 -18.96 -58.91 45.06
C ASN A 496 -18.85 -60.44 45.05
N SER A 497 -19.14 -61.10 43.91
CA SER A 497 -18.97 -62.56 43.73
C SER A 497 -17.53 -63.00 43.42
N PHE A 498 -16.64 -62.07 43.08
CA PHE A 498 -15.21 -62.31 42.81
C PHE A 498 -14.29 -62.01 44.00
N LYS A 499 -14.83 -61.88 45.22
CA LYS A 499 -14.07 -61.68 46.46
C LYS A 499 -14.07 -62.91 47.37
#